data_AF-A0A4U9I9Z9-F1
#
_entry.id   AF-A0A4U9I9Z9-F1
#
_cell.length_a   1.000
_cell.length_b   1.000
_cell.length_c   1.000
_cell.angle_alpha   90.00
_cell.angle_beta   90.00
_cell.angle_gamma   90.00
#
_symmetry.space_group_name_H-M   'P 1'
#
loop_
_entity.id
_entity.type
_entity.pdbx_description
1 polymer ?
#
loop_
_entity_poly.entity_id
_entity_poly.type
_entity_poly.pdbx_seq_one_letter_code
_entity_poly.pdbx_strand_id
1 'polypeptide(L)' 'MKTIASTALPAHVLQPQYDRQALRSRIVHFGFGAFHRAHQALLTESGAERQRR' A
#
# COMPACT_ATOMS: atom_id res chain seq x y z
N MET A 1 -9.38 -6.42 21.17
CA MET A 1 -9.39 -5.05 21.73
C MET A 1 -9.43 -4.05 20.58
N LYS A 2 -10.32 -3.05 20.64
CA LYS A 2 -10.43 -2.03 19.58
C LYS A 2 -9.30 -1.01 19.72
N THR A 3 -8.48 -0.86 18.69
CA THR A 3 -7.39 0.12 18.61
C THR A 3 -7.55 1.01 17.39
N ILE A 4 -6.75 2.07 17.28
CA ILE A 4 -6.68 2.90 16.06
C ILE A 4 -6.30 2.08 14.81
N ALA A 5 -5.53 1.00 14.96
CA ALA A 5 -5.12 0.14 13.86
C ALA A 5 -6.19 -0.87 13.43
N SER A 6 -7.22 -1.09 14.27
CA SER A 6 -8.29 -2.07 14.05
C SER A 6 -9.68 -1.43 13.93
N THR A 7 -9.73 -0.09 13.88
CA THR A 7 -10.96 0.65 13.61
C THR A 7 -11.21 0.68 12.10
N ALA A 8 -12.46 0.45 11.69
CA ALA A 8 -12.87 0.54 10.29
C ALA A 8 -12.65 1.96 9.75
N LEU A 9 -12.11 2.04 8.53
CA LEU A 9 -11.89 3.31 7.83
C LEU A 9 -13.22 3.86 7.29
N PRO A 10 -13.36 5.20 7.16
CA PRO A 10 -14.48 5.80 6.43
C PRO A 10 -14.56 5.31 4.99
N ALA A 11 -15.79 5.21 4.44
CA ALA A 11 -16.04 4.61 3.14
C ALA A 11 -15.33 5.31 1.95
N HIS A 12 -15.00 6.59 2.07
CA HIS A 12 -14.32 7.35 1.02
C HIS A 12 -12.80 7.17 1.02
N VAL A 13 -12.23 6.52 2.04
CA VAL A 13 -10.78 6.26 2.09
C VAL A 13 -10.47 5.13 1.12
N LEU A 14 -9.69 5.45 0.09
CA LEU A 14 -9.23 4.46 -0.88
C LEU A 14 -8.38 3.41 -0.19
N GLN A 15 -8.68 2.15 -0.49
CA GLN A 15 -7.95 1.00 -0.01
C GLN A 15 -7.44 0.19 -1.21
N PRO A 16 -6.25 -0.43 -1.11
CA PRO A 16 -5.74 -1.32 -2.14
C PRO A 16 -6.72 -2.44 -2.46
N GLN A 17 -6.93 -2.71 -3.75
CA GLN A 17 -7.90 -3.69 -4.25
C GLN A 17 -7.25 -4.99 -4.76
N TYR A 18 -5.92 -5.08 -4.71
CA TYR A 18 -5.17 -6.31 -4.98
C TYR A 18 -4.99 -7.15 -3.71
N ASP A 19 -4.80 -8.46 -3.87
CA ASP A 19 -4.44 -9.34 -2.75
C ASP A 19 -2.99 -9.08 -2.31
N ARG A 20 -2.84 -8.48 -1.13
CA ARG A 20 -1.53 -8.18 -0.54
C ARG A 20 -0.72 -9.44 -0.21
N GLN A 21 -1.37 -10.59 0.04
CA GLN A 21 -0.68 -11.85 0.36
C GLN A 21 -0.07 -12.50 -0.89
N ALA A 22 -0.57 -12.17 -2.08
CA ALA A 22 -0.01 -12.64 -3.34
C ALA A 22 1.25 -11.87 -3.77
N LEU A 23 1.54 -10.72 -3.15
CA LEU A 23 2.71 -9.92 -3.48
C LEU A 23 4.02 -10.61 -3.06
N ARG A 24 5.04 -10.50 -3.90
CA ARG A 24 6.41 -10.93 -3.59
C ARG A 24 7.32 -9.71 -3.46
N SER A 25 8.13 -9.68 -2.42
CA SER A 25 9.15 -8.63 -2.23
C SER A 25 10.22 -8.73 -3.32
N ARG A 26 10.40 -7.65 -4.10
CA ARG A 26 11.40 -7.56 -5.18
C ARG A 26 12.25 -6.29 -5.16
N ILE A 27 11.92 -5.35 -4.27
CA ILE A 27 12.59 -4.06 -4.15
C ILE A 27 12.91 -3.85 -2.67
N VAL A 28 14.17 -3.51 -2.37
CA VAL A 28 14.60 -3.08 -1.03
C VAL A 28 14.85 -1.57 -1.09
N HIS A 29 14.30 -0.84 -0.15
CA HIS A 29 14.49 0.60 -0.05
C HIS A 29 15.27 0.98 1.21
N PHE A 30 16.36 1.72 1.05
CA PHE A 30 17.14 2.27 2.15
C PHE A 30 16.79 3.75 2.33
N GLY A 31 16.29 4.12 3.53
CA GLY A 31 15.87 5.49 3.85
C GLY A 31 14.37 5.74 3.72
N PHE A 32 13.56 5.17 4.63
CA PHE A 32 12.09 5.25 4.58
C PHE A 32 11.53 6.62 5.02
N GLY A 33 11.55 7.59 4.12
CA GLY A 33 11.05 8.95 4.34
C GLY A 33 9.65 9.23 3.78
N ALA A 34 9.13 10.43 4.04
CA ALA A 34 7.85 10.90 3.48
C ALA A 34 7.87 10.93 1.94
N PHE A 35 8.98 11.38 1.34
CA PHE A 35 9.14 11.43 -0.12
C PHE A 35 9.06 10.04 -0.76
N HIS A 36 9.73 9.03 -0.18
CA HIS A 36 9.64 7.66 -0.68
C HIS A 36 8.18 7.17 -0.72
N ARG A 37 7.44 7.36 0.38
CA ARG A 37 6.03 6.97 0.46
C ARG A 37 5.16 7.68 -0.57
N ALA A 38 5.40 8.98 -0.78
CA ALA A 38 4.59 9.81 -1.67
C ALA A 38 4.94 9.64 -3.18
N HIS A 39 6.07 9.03 -3.52
CA HIS A 39 6.53 8.95 -4.92
C HIS A 39 6.85 7.53 -5.38
N GLN A 40 7.88 6.90 -4.81
CA GLN A 40 8.35 5.58 -5.27
C GLN A 40 7.37 4.47 -4.88
N ALA A 41 6.86 4.50 -3.64
CA ALA A 41 5.87 3.54 -3.18
C ALA A 41 4.55 3.69 -3.94
N LEU A 42 4.11 4.93 -4.21
CA LEU A 42 2.91 5.22 -5.00
C LEU A 42 2.97 4.71 -6.44
N LEU A 43 4.14 4.80 -7.09
CA LEU A 43 4.32 4.23 -8.43
C LEU A 43 4.23 2.70 -8.42
N THR A 44 4.83 2.08 -7.41
CA THR A 44 4.82 0.61 -7.24
C THR A 44 3.40 0.12 -6.92
N GLU A 45 2.68 0.83 -6.06
CA GLU A 45 1.27 0.62 -5.74
C GLU A 45 0.40 0.63 -7.01
N SER A 46 0.58 1.64 -7.87
CA SER A 46 -0.15 1.74 -9.13
C SER A 46 0.13 0.57 -10.08
N GLY A 47 1.34 0.00 -10.01
CA GLY A 47 1.71 -1.21 -10.74
C GLY A 47 1.00 -2.46 -10.20
N ALA A 48 0.97 -2.62 -8.86
CA ALA A 48 0.24 -3.71 -8.21
C ALA A 48 -1.27 -3.66 -8.52
N GLU A 49 -1.86 -2.47 -8.51
CA GLU A 49 -3.26 -2.26 -8.90
C GLU A 49 -3.54 -2.61 -10.37
N ARG A 50 -2.57 -2.42 -11.26
CA ARG A 50 -2.68 -2.83 -12.67
C ARG A 50 -2.63 -4.35 -12.82
N GLN A 51 -1.78 -5.04 -12.06
CA GLN A 51 -1.62 -6.50 -12.09
C GLN A 51 -2.89 -7.25 -11.66
N ARG A 52 -3.84 -6.58 -11.00
CA ARG A 52 -5.17 -7.08 -10.66
C ARG A 52 -6.05 -7.32 -11.91
N ARG A 53 -5.84 -6.57 -12.99
CA ARG A 53 -6.61 -6.70 -14.25
C ARG A 53 -6.08 -7.86 -15.08
#